data_AF-A0A6J7J8S1-F1
#
_entry.id   AF-A0A6J7J8S1-F1
#
_cell.length_a   1.000
_cell.length_b   1.000
_cell.length_c   1.000
_cell.angle_alpha   90.00
_cell.angle_beta   90.00
_cell.angle_gamma   90.00
#
_symmetry.space_group_name_H-M   'P 1'
#
loop_
_entity.id
_entity.type
_entity.pdbx_description
1 polymer ?
#
loop_
_entity_poly.entity_id
_entity_poly.type
_entity_poly.pdbx_seq_one_letter_code
_entity_poly.pdbx_strand_id
1 'polypeptide(L)' 'MTLERAAWSVVILACLITAIVLVVRGFLGYAAVSTAVGLAAATNLR' A
#
# COMPACT_ATOMS: atom_id res chain seq x y z
N MET A 1 -5.16 10.83 -16.77
CA MET A 1 -4.89 9.38 -16.99
C MET A 1 -3.51 8.93 -16.55
N THR A 2 -2.40 9.48 -17.04
CA THR A 2 -1.04 9.04 -16.62
C THR A 2 -0.66 9.48 -15.21
N LEU A 3 -0.94 10.74 -14.85
CA LEU A 3 -0.63 11.28 -13.53
C LEU A 3 -1.41 10.57 -12.41
N GLU A 4 -2.69 10.30 -12.63
CA GLU A 4 -3.54 9.58 -11.66
C GLU A 4 -3.05 8.14 -11.44
N ARG A 5 -2.71 7.44 -12.51
CA ARG A 5 -2.13 6.09 -12.42
C ARG A 5 -0.78 6.08 -11.71
N ALA A 6 0.05 7.09 -11.93
CA ALA A 6 1.30 7.28 -11.20
C ALA A 6 1.05 7.55 -9.72
N ALA A 7 0.09 8.42 -9.39
CA ALA A 7 -0.28 8.71 -8.00
C ALA A 7 -0.76 7.45 -7.26
N TRP A 8 -1.65 6.66 -7.85
CA TRP A 8 -2.10 5.40 -7.26
C TRP A 8 -0.98 4.37 -7.13
N SER A 9 -0.04 4.33 -8.09
CA SER A 9 1.15 3.46 -7.99
C SER A 9 2.03 3.84 -6.80
N VAL A 10 2.21 5.14 -6.53
CA VAL A 10 2.96 5.65 -5.38
C VAL A 10 2.27 5.26 -4.07
N VAL A 11 0.94 5.36 -3.99
CA VAL A 11 0.18 4.94 -2.80
C VAL A 11 0.39 3.45 -2.50
N ILE A 12 0.30 2.60 -3.52
CA ILE A 12 0.51 1.15 -3.37
C ILE A 12 1.93 0.86 -2.86
N LEU A 13 2.94 1.52 -3.44
CA LEU A 13 4.33 1.38 -2.99
C LEU A 13 4.51 1.84 -1.54
N ALA A 14 3.93 2.98 -1.15
CA ALA A 14 4.00 3.49 0.22
C ALA A 14 3.34 2.53 1.22
N CYS A 15 2.17 1.97 0.87
CA CYS A 15 1.48 0.96 1.68
C CYS A 15 2.31 -0.32 1.82
N LEU A 16 2.95 -0.78 0.74
CA LEU A 16 3.78 -1.99 0.73
C LEU A 16 5.03 -1.80 1.61
N ILE A 17 5.75 -0.69 1.44
CA ILE A 17 6.93 -0.37 2.26
C ILE A 17 6.54 -0.29 3.74
N THR A 18 5.43 0.39 4.05
CA THR A 18 4.93 0.51 5.42
C THR A 18 4.58 -0.86 6.02
N ALA A 19 3.88 -1.71 5.26
CA ALA A 19 3.56 -3.07 5.70
C ALA A 19 4.82 -3.88 6.01
N ILE A 20 5.84 -3.84 5.14
CA ILE A 20 7.12 -4.52 5.36
C ILE A 20 7.80 -4.02 6.65
N VAL A 21 7.88 -2.71 6.84
CA VAL A 21 8.47 -2.12 8.07
C VAL A 21 7.72 -2.56 9.31
N LEU A 22 6.39 -2.59 9.26
CA LEU A 22 5.56 -3.00 10.40
C LEU A 22 5.70 -4.48 10.72
N VAL A 23 5.81 -5.35 9.71
CA VAL A 23 6.10 -6.79 9.91
C VAL A 23 7.45 -6.97 10.59
N VAL A 24 8.50 -6.30 10.09
CA VAL A 24 9.86 -6.38 10.68
C VAL A 24 9.87 -5.89 12.13
N ARG A 25 8.98 -4.94 12.48
CA ARG A 25 8.83 -4.42 13.85
C ARG A 25 7.84 -5.20 14.73
N GLY A 26 7.22 -6.27 14.23
CA GLY A 26 6.27 -7.09 14.98
C GLY A 26 4.86 -6.50 15.11
N PHE A 27 4.55 -5.41 14.41
CA PHE A 27 3.24 -4.75 14.42
C PHE A 27 2.28 -5.37 13.39
N LEU A 28 1.95 -6.65 13.55
CA LEU A 28 1.20 -7.44 12.56
C LEU A 28 -0.20 -6.87 12.25
N GLY A 29 -0.92 -6.37 13.25
CA GLY A 29 -2.24 -5.77 13.04
C GLY A 29 -2.20 -4.55 12.11
N TYR A 30 -1.23 -3.65 12.33
CA TYR A 30 -1.03 -2.49 11.47
C TYR A 30 -0.53 -2.89 10.08
N ALA A 31 0.36 -3.90 10.00
CA ALA A 31 0.83 -4.40 8.71
C ALA A 31 -0.31 -4.96 7.85
N ALA A 32 -1.24 -5.71 8.46
CA ALA A 32 -2.42 -6.24 7.78
C ALA A 32 -3.31 -5.11 7.24
N VAL A 33 -3.54 -4.06 8.04
CA VAL A 33 -4.31 -2.89 7.61
C VAL A 33 -3.62 -2.17 6.44
N SER A 34 -2.33 -1.88 6.55
CA SER A 34 -1.57 -1.24 5.46
C SER A 34 -1.60 -2.06 4.17
N THR A 35 -1.56 -3.39 4.28
CA THR A 35 -1.66 -4.30 3.12
C THR A 35 -3.05 -4.25 2.50
N ALA A 36 -4.12 -4.31 3.31
CA ALA A 36 -5.50 -4.21 2.83
C ALA A 36 -5.77 -2.87 2.11
N VAL A 37 -5.26 -1.76 2.66
CA VAL A 37 -5.36 -0.43 2.02
C VAL A 37 -4.60 -0.39 0.69
N GLY A 38 -3.39 -0.95 0.63
CA GLY A 38 -2.62 -1.03 -0.61
C GLY A 38 -3.33 -1.85 -1.71
N LEU A 39 -3.95 -2.97 -1.34
CA LEU A 39 -4.77 -3.78 -2.26
C LEU A 39 -6.00 -3.04 -2.76
N ALA A 40 -6.69 -2.31 -1.87
CA ALA A 40 -7.82 -1.46 -2.27
C ALA A 40 -7.36 -0.35 -3.24
N ALA A 41 -6.22 0.30 -2.97
CA ALA A 41 -5.65 1.32 -3.85
C ALA A 41 -5.34 0.79 -5.25
N ALA A 42 -4.88 -0.47 -5.35
CA ALA A 42 -4.58 -1.13 -6.64
C ALA A 42 -5.78 -1.24 -7.58
N THR A 43 -7.01 -1.20 -7.07
CA THR A 43 -8.21 -1.20 -7.91
C THR A 43 -8.34 0.04 -8.80
N ASN A 44 -7.73 1.16 -8.41
CA ASN A 44 -7.71 2.41 -9.18
C ASN A 44 -6.67 2.41 -10.33
N LEU A 45 -5.89 1.34 -10.50
CA LEU A 45 -4.95 1.20 -11.62
C LEU A 45 -5.55 0.51 -12.85
N ARG A 46 -6.76 -0.04 -12.69
CA ARG A 46 -7.56 -0.71 -13.71
C ARG A 46 -8.27 0.32 -14.59
#